data_AF-A0A935MDB8-F1
#
_entry.id   AF-A0A935MDB8-F1
#
_cell.length_a   1.000
_cell.length_b   1.000
_cell.length_c   1.000
_cell.angle_alpha   90.00
_cell.angle_beta   90.00
_cell.angle_gamma   90.00
#
_symmetry.space_group_name_H-M   'P 1'
#
loop_
_entity.id
_entity.type
_entity.pdbx_description
1 polymer ?
#
loop_
_entity_poly.entity_id
_entity_poly.type
_entity_poly.pdbx_seq_one_letter_code
_entity_poly.pdbx_strand_id
1 'polypeptide(L)'
;MKTTFTLIALALTVQVTVCGQTQGNQAPKKSKFENLNVGGSMSAYNKSLQSTSTLEDAKKYNIQAEELQLSEKKLRAQANTKKGQEKAQLIASANKIAKQVESLQIQASEIYGKFNLETFQFVEEVYSALLKDPNVNDNFINRSEQLKLEAEQTLKLAKEMRQEAYAMPNNAGKLGTMQNAEEMEGIAISKQKEAINILNKVSSVTFAIK
;
A
#
# COMPACT_ATOMS: atom_id res chain seq x y z
N MET A 1 40.21 0.86 19.76
CA MET A 1 38.90 1.43 20.11
C MET A 1 37.82 0.42 19.73
N LYS A 2 37.13 -0.14 20.72
CA LYS A 2 35.95 -0.99 20.55
C LYS A 2 34.83 -0.31 21.32
N THR A 3 33.76 0.08 20.65
CA THR A 3 32.54 0.56 21.31
C THR A 3 31.37 -0.23 20.75
N THR A 4 30.96 -1.19 21.57
CA THR A 4 29.71 -1.94 21.56
C THR A 4 28.58 -0.96 21.92
N PHE A 5 27.50 -0.91 21.13
CA PHE A 5 26.26 -0.26 21.55
C PHE A 5 25.29 -1.34 22.03
N THR A 6 24.97 -1.28 23.32
CA THR A 6 23.99 -2.12 24.00
C THR A 6 22.64 -1.40 24.00
N LEU A 7 21.58 -2.10 23.60
CA LEU A 7 20.18 -1.73 23.88
C LEU A 7 19.94 -1.67 25.40
N ILE A 8 18.93 -0.90 25.86
CA ILE A 8 17.82 -1.34 26.75
C ILE A 8 16.88 -0.17 27.16
N ALA A 9 15.58 -0.45 26.99
CA ALA A 9 14.35 -0.06 27.72
C ALA A 9 13.88 1.40 27.96
N LEU A 10 12.71 1.70 27.37
CA LEU A 10 11.39 1.97 27.99
C LEU A 10 11.32 2.66 29.38
N ALA A 11 10.66 3.83 29.44
CA ALA A 11 9.85 4.24 30.60
C ALA A 11 8.72 5.21 30.19
N LEU A 12 7.49 4.73 30.32
CA LEU A 12 6.23 5.49 30.30
C LEU A 12 6.00 6.15 31.66
N THR A 13 5.59 7.42 31.69
CA THR A 13 4.86 7.99 32.83
C THR A 13 3.72 8.88 32.34
N VAL A 14 2.49 8.35 32.42
CA VAL A 14 1.24 9.13 32.35
C VAL A 14 0.77 9.31 33.79
N GLN A 15 0.64 10.55 34.25
CA GLN A 15 -0.02 10.86 35.52
C GLN A 15 -1.54 10.83 35.30
N VAL A 16 -2.21 9.98 36.07
CA VAL A 16 -3.68 9.91 36.15
C VAL A 16 -4.09 10.72 37.38
N THR A 17 -4.87 11.78 37.17
CA THR A 17 -5.56 12.48 38.27
C THR A 17 -7.02 12.05 38.24
N VAL A 18 -7.44 11.25 39.22
CA VAL A 18 -8.83 10.87 39.46
C VAL A 18 -9.38 11.70 40.61
N CYS A 19 -10.37 12.56 40.35
CA CYS A 19 -11.28 13.07 41.38
C CYS A 19 -12.61 12.35 41.20
N GLY A 20 -13.03 11.60 42.23
CA GLY A 20 -14.09 10.59 42.14
C GLY A 20 -15.53 11.11 42.23
N GLN A 21 -16.47 10.19 41.99
CA GLN A 21 -17.87 10.25 42.46
C GLN A 21 -18.48 8.82 42.55
N THR A 22 -18.85 8.47 43.79
CA THR A 22 -19.87 7.53 44.32
C THR A 22 -20.14 6.13 43.70
N GLN A 23 -20.08 5.11 44.58
CA GLN A 23 -20.58 3.73 44.41
C GLN A 23 -22.12 3.68 44.50
N GLY A 24 -22.77 3.11 43.48
CA GLY A 24 -24.20 2.78 43.50
C GLY A 24 -24.88 3.06 42.16
N ASN A 25 -25.13 2.00 41.38
CA ASN A 25 -25.84 2.01 40.09
C ASN A 25 -25.18 2.80 38.94
N GLN A 26 -24.10 2.25 38.40
CA GLN A 26 -23.89 2.28 36.95
C GLN A 26 -23.52 0.87 36.50
N ALA A 27 -24.52 0.14 35.99
CA ALA A 27 -24.23 -0.86 34.96
C ALA A 27 -23.27 -0.20 33.95
N PRO A 28 -22.25 -0.89 33.42
CA PRO A 28 -21.39 -0.29 32.42
C PRO A 28 -22.30 0.26 31.33
N LYS A 29 -22.39 1.60 31.22
CA LYS A 29 -23.00 2.24 30.07
C LYS A 29 -22.13 1.78 28.92
N LYS A 30 -22.62 0.75 28.21
CA LYS A 30 -22.11 0.33 26.91
C LYS A 30 -21.76 1.62 26.19
N SER A 31 -20.47 1.77 25.89
CA SER A 31 -20.02 2.93 25.16
C SER A 31 -20.91 3.06 23.93
N LYS A 32 -21.31 4.27 23.57
CA LYS A 32 -22.18 4.54 22.41
C LYS A 32 -21.56 4.11 21.07
N PHE A 33 -20.44 3.39 21.11
CA PHE A 33 -19.68 2.82 20.01
C PHE A 33 -19.79 1.28 19.92
N GLU A 34 -20.39 0.59 20.90
CA GLU A 34 -20.62 -0.87 20.80
C GLU A 34 -21.75 -1.23 19.82
N ASN A 35 -22.52 -0.25 19.34
CA ASN A 35 -23.59 -0.45 18.36
C ASN A 35 -23.34 0.27 17.02
N LEU A 36 -22.10 0.69 16.74
CA LEU A 36 -21.68 0.80 15.34
C LEU A 36 -21.27 -0.59 14.89
N ASN A 37 -22.28 -1.42 14.67
CA ASN A 37 -22.14 -2.56 13.80
C ASN A 37 -21.82 -1.96 12.42
N VAL A 38 -20.53 -1.76 12.14
CA VAL A 38 -20.02 -1.67 10.78
C VAL A 38 -20.16 -3.07 10.20
N GLY A 39 -21.41 -3.47 10.02
CA GLY A 39 -21.85 -4.80 9.63
C GLY A 39 -21.50 -4.98 8.17
N GLY A 40 -20.24 -5.34 7.93
CA GLY A 40 -19.73 -5.63 6.60
C GLY A 40 -18.21 -5.56 6.48
N SER A 41 -17.57 -4.49 6.95
CA SER A 41 -16.25 -4.14 6.39
C SER A 41 -15.04 -4.79 7.05
N MET A 42 -14.99 -4.95 8.38
CA MET A 42 -13.86 -5.66 9.02
C MET A 42 -13.88 -7.18 8.77
N SER A 43 -15.07 -7.76 8.58
CA SER A 43 -15.22 -9.16 8.21
C SER A 43 -14.92 -9.39 6.73
N ALA A 44 -15.22 -8.46 5.83
CA ALA A 44 -14.87 -8.56 4.41
C ALA A 44 -13.36 -8.37 4.20
N TYR A 45 -12.74 -7.44 4.94
CA TYR A 45 -11.28 -7.25 4.99
C TYR A 45 -10.53 -8.54 5.40
N ASN A 46 -11.10 -9.32 6.32
CA ASN A 46 -10.53 -10.62 6.71
C ASN A 46 -10.99 -11.81 5.83
N LYS A 47 -12.02 -11.65 4.98
CA LYS A 47 -12.60 -12.76 4.20
C LYS A 47 -12.10 -12.83 2.75
N SER A 48 -11.53 -11.75 2.20
CA SER A 48 -10.80 -11.79 0.90
C SER A 48 -9.35 -12.29 1.03
N LEU A 49 -8.81 -12.36 2.26
CA LEU A 49 -7.43 -12.77 2.56
C LEU A 49 -7.20 -14.29 2.52
N GLN A 50 -7.87 -15.01 1.62
CA GLN A 50 -7.50 -16.36 1.21
C GLN A 50 -6.56 -16.38 -0.02
N SER A 51 -5.88 -15.26 -0.31
CA SER A 51 -4.69 -15.25 -1.15
C SER A 51 -3.44 -15.27 -0.27
N THR A 52 -2.60 -16.28 -0.46
CA THR A 52 -1.40 -16.67 0.33
C THR A 52 -0.22 -15.68 0.28
N SER A 53 -0.43 -14.41 -0.07
CA SER A 53 0.65 -13.44 -0.30
C SER A 53 0.35 -12.10 0.39
N THR A 54 1.31 -11.61 1.15
CA THR A 54 1.24 -10.41 1.99
C THR A 54 2.08 -9.26 1.44
N LEU A 55 1.87 -8.04 1.93
CA LEU A 55 2.75 -6.89 1.62
C LEU A 55 4.21 -7.16 1.99
N GLU A 56 4.45 -7.97 3.03
CA GLU A 56 5.80 -8.42 3.39
C GLU A 56 6.42 -9.35 2.34
N ASP A 57 5.60 -10.14 1.64
CA ASP A 57 6.10 -10.97 0.54
C ASP A 57 6.49 -10.13 -0.68
N ALA A 58 5.74 -9.06 -0.98
CA ALA A 58 6.14 -8.08 -2.00
C ALA A 58 7.49 -7.45 -1.68
N LYS A 59 7.69 -7.02 -0.42
CA LYS A 59 8.96 -6.46 0.04
C LYS A 59 10.11 -7.47 -0.06
N LYS A 60 9.88 -8.73 0.32
CA LYS A 60 10.87 -9.80 0.18
C LYS A 60 11.27 -10.00 -1.29
N TYR A 61 10.31 -10.01 -2.21
CA TYR A 61 10.62 -10.14 -3.64
C TYR A 61 11.43 -8.95 -4.17
N ASN A 62 11.13 -7.73 -3.74
CA ASN A 62 11.93 -6.56 -4.10
C ASN A 62 13.36 -6.63 -3.55
N ILE A 63 13.53 -7.01 -2.28
CA ILE A 63 14.87 -7.18 -1.69
C ILE A 63 15.67 -8.23 -2.45
N GLN A 64 15.07 -9.39 -2.76
CA GLN A 64 15.72 -10.43 -3.56
C GLN A 64 16.07 -9.94 -4.98
N ALA A 65 15.19 -9.16 -5.60
CA ALA A 65 15.45 -8.57 -6.90
C ALA A 65 16.64 -7.59 -6.86
N GLU A 66 16.74 -6.75 -5.84
CA GLU A 66 17.86 -5.82 -5.64
C GLU A 66 19.20 -6.56 -5.47
N GLU A 67 19.23 -7.62 -4.64
CA GLU A 67 20.42 -8.45 -4.44
C GLU A 67 20.88 -9.13 -5.74
N LEU A 68 19.94 -9.67 -6.51
CA LEU A 68 20.22 -10.27 -7.80
C LEU A 68 20.68 -9.22 -8.82
N GLN A 69 20.10 -8.02 -8.80
CA GLN A 69 20.49 -6.94 -9.69
C GLN A 69 21.92 -6.44 -9.40
N LEU A 70 22.34 -6.44 -8.13
CA LEU A 70 23.75 -6.18 -7.77
C LEU A 70 24.68 -7.27 -8.32
N SER A 71 24.26 -8.53 -8.26
CA SER A 71 25.03 -9.66 -8.81
C SER A 71 25.12 -9.61 -10.33
N GLU A 72 24.03 -9.27 -11.00
CA GLU A 72 23.95 -9.05 -12.44
C GLU A 72 24.91 -7.95 -12.91
N LYS A 73 24.92 -6.80 -12.22
CA LYS A 73 25.83 -5.69 -12.49
C LYS A 73 27.30 -6.11 -12.35
N LYS A 74 27.63 -6.90 -11.32
CA LYS A 74 28.99 -7.44 -11.12
C LYS A 74 29.42 -8.35 -12.26
N LEU A 75 28.54 -9.26 -12.72
CA LEU A 75 28.84 -10.14 -13.85
C LEU A 75 29.08 -9.35 -15.14
N ARG A 76 28.29 -8.31 -15.41
CA ARG A 76 28.52 -7.42 -16.56
C ARG A 76 29.85 -6.68 -16.45
N ALA A 77 30.19 -6.17 -15.27
CA ALA A 77 31.47 -5.49 -15.04
C ALA A 77 32.66 -6.44 -15.25
N GLN A 78 32.57 -7.68 -14.77
CA GLN A 78 33.58 -8.71 -15.01
C GLN A 78 33.70 -9.04 -16.51
N ALA A 79 32.58 -9.22 -17.21
CA ALA A 79 32.56 -9.54 -18.64
C ALA A 79 33.29 -8.49 -19.50
N ASN A 80 33.27 -7.21 -19.10
CA ASN A 80 33.97 -6.13 -19.79
C ASN A 80 35.49 -6.30 -19.79
N THR A 81 36.05 -7.04 -18.83
CA THR A 81 37.49 -7.32 -18.72
C THR A 81 37.93 -8.60 -19.43
N LYS A 82 36.97 -9.45 -19.83
CA LYS A 82 37.21 -10.77 -20.42
C LYS A 82 37.00 -10.75 -21.93
N LYS A 83 37.42 -11.82 -22.61
CA LYS A 83 37.28 -11.99 -24.07
C LYS A 83 36.83 -13.41 -24.40
N GLY A 84 36.38 -13.61 -25.65
CA GLY A 84 36.00 -14.93 -26.16
C GLY A 84 34.92 -15.62 -25.34
N GLN A 85 35.11 -16.92 -25.10
CA GLN A 85 34.13 -17.78 -24.44
C GLN A 85 33.82 -17.36 -22.99
N GLU A 86 34.81 -16.89 -22.23
CA GLU A 86 34.61 -16.45 -20.84
C GLU A 86 33.69 -15.22 -20.77
N LYS A 87 33.88 -14.24 -21.67
CA LYS A 87 32.98 -13.09 -21.79
C LYS A 87 31.55 -13.53 -22.13
N ALA A 88 31.41 -14.45 -23.09
CA ALA A 88 30.11 -14.96 -23.50
C ALA A 88 29.36 -15.65 -22.34
N GLN A 89 30.07 -16.46 -21.53
CA GLN A 89 29.51 -17.13 -20.36
C GLN A 89 29.04 -16.15 -19.27
N LEU A 90 29.84 -15.12 -18.99
CA LEU A 90 29.47 -14.08 -18.01
C LEU A 90 28.23 -13.29 -18.47
N ILE A 91 28.15 -12.91 -19.75
CA ILE A 91 26.99 -12.22 -20.31
C ILE A 91 25.74 -13.12 -20.27
N ALA A 92 25.87 -14.41 -20.63
CA ALA A 92 24.76 -15.34 -20.58
C ALA A 92 24.23 -15.51 -19.13
N SER A 93 25.13 -15.58 -18.16
CA SER A 93 24.78 -15.65 -16.74
C SER A 93 24.08 -14.37 -16.26
N ALA A 94 24.61 -13.19 -16.62
CA ALA A 94 23.97 -11.91 -16.31
C ALA A 94 22.56 -11.82 -16.90
N ASN A 95 22.36 -12.23 -18.15
CA ASN A 95 21.05 -12.23 -18.79
C ASN A 95 20.06 -13.20 -18.13
N LYS A 96 20.53 -14.34 -17.61
CA LYS A 96 19.69 -15.26 -16.84
C LYS A 96 19.23 -14.60 -15.53
N ILE A 97 20.13 -13.93 -14.82
CA ILE A 97 19.79 -13.22 -13.59
C ILE A 97 18.84 -12.06 -13.88
N ALA A 98 19.05 -11.30 -14.95
CA ALA A 98 18.15 -10.20 -15.34
C ALA A 98 16.69 -10.67 -15.51
N LYS A 99 16.47 -11.82 -16.17
CA LYS A 99 15.13 -12.42 -16.28
C LYS A 99 14.52 -12.83 -14.93
N GLN A 100 15.35 -13.26 -13.97
CA GLN A 100 14.90 -13.59 -12.62
C GLN A 100 14.51 -12.32 -11.85
N VAL A 101 15.29 -11.26 -11.97
CA VAL A 101 14.99 -9.93 -11.40
C VAL A 101 13.63 -9.44 -11.92
N GLU A 102 13.43 -9.46 -13.25
CA GLU A 102 12.16 -9.07 -13.86
C GLU A 102 10.99 -9.90 -13.30
N SER A 103 11.16 -11.22 -13.17
CA SER A 103 10.11 -12.10 -12.64
C SER A 103 9.77 -11.83 -11.16
N LEU A 104 10.75 -11.45 -10.34
CA LEU A 104 10.53 -11.11 -8.93
C LEU A 104 9.83 -9.75 -8.80
N GLN A 105 10.25 -8.76 -9.58
CA GLN A 105 9.63 -7.44 -9.58
C GLN A 105 8.19 -7.49 -10.10
N ILE A 106 7.89 -8.33 -11.10
CA ILE A 106 6.51 -8.60 -11.53
C ILE A 106 5.70 -9.20 -10.37
N GLN A 107 6.24 -10.19 -9.64
CA GLN A 107 5.52 -10.79 -8.49
C GLN A 107 5.27 -9.79 -7.36
N ALA A 108 6.25 -8.96 -7.03
CA ALA A 108 6.06 -7.86 -6.08
C ALA A 108 4.95 -6.92 -6.56
N SER A 109 4.98 -6.61 -7.86
CA SER A 109 4.05 -5.67 -8.46
C SER A 109 2.59 -6.13 -8.45
N GLU A 110 2.36 -7.42 -8.70
CA GLU A 110 1.05 -8.05 -8.57
C GLU A 110 0.45 -7.89 -7.16
N ILE A 111 1.30 -8.04 -6.14
CA ILE A 111 0.88 -7.91 -4.75
C ILE A 111 0.56 -6.44 -4.42
N TYR A 112 1.41 -5.50 -4.85
CA TYR A 112 1.12 -4.07 -4.67
C TYR A 112 -0.17 -3.65 -5.36
N GLY A 113 -0.43 -4.12 -6.59
CA GLY A 113 -1.67 -3.82 -7.31
C GLY A 113 -2.93 -4.26 -6.57
N LYS A 114 -2.90 -5.46 -5.98
CA LYS A 114 -4.00 -5.96 -5.14
C LYS A 114 -4.20 -5.09 -3.91
N PHE A 115 -3.11 -4.79 -3.20
CA PHE A 115 -3.17 -3.99 -1.97
C PHE A 115 -3.61 -2.54 -2.24
N ASN A 116 -3.18 -1.96 -3.34
CA ASN A 116 -3.59 -0.63 -3.77
C ASN A 116 -5.09 -0.59 -4.10
N LEU A 117 -5.61 -1.61 -4.79
CA LEU A 117 -7.04 -1.72 -5.08
C LEU A 117 -7.86 -1.87 -3.79
N GLU A 118 -7.44 -2.73 -2.86
CA GLU A 118 -8.08 -2.90 -1.56
C GLU A 118 -8.05 -1.60 -0.75
N THR A 119 -6.91 -0.90 -0.77
CA THR A 119 -6.75 0.40 -0.12
C THR A 119 -7.72 1.41 -0.71
N PHE A 120 -7.85 1.49 -2.03
CA PHE A 120 -8.78 2.39 -2.70
C PHE A 120 -10.24 2.09 -2.31
N GLN A 121 -10.63 0.80 -2.28
CA GLN A 121 -11.97 0.39 -1.86
C GLN A 121 -12.26 0.76 -0.41
N PHE A 122 -11.31 0.54 0.49
CA PHE A 122 -11.43 0.94 1.89
C PHE A 122 -11.60 2.47 2.02
N VAL A 123 -10.80 3.25 1.29
CA VAL A 123 -10.90 4.71 1.25
C VAL A 123 -12.28 5.13 0.72
N GLU A 124 -12.85 4.43 -0.27
CA GLU A 124 -14.20 4.68 -0.79
C GLU A 124 -15.29 4.46 0.26
N GLU A 125 -15.17 3.40 1.07
CA GLU A 125 -16.09 3.13 2.18
C GLU A 125 -16.04 4.24 3.24
N VAL A 126 -14.83 4.71 3.58
CA VAL A 126 -14.63 5.83 4.52
C VAL A 126 -15.25 7.11 3.97
N TYR A 127 -15.01 7.43 2.70
CA TYR A 127 -15.61 8.57 2.03
C TYR A 127 -17.14 8.53 2.10
N SER A 128 -17.74 7.38 1.79
CA SER A 128 -19.19 7.16 1.84
C SER A 128 -19.76 7.27 3.27
N ALA A 129 -18.98 6.92 4.28
CA ALA A 129 -19.36 7.11 5.68
C ALA A 129 -19.35 8.58 6.09
N LEU A 130 -18.34 9.35 5.66
CA LEU A 130 -18.21 10.77 5.94
C LEU A 130 -19.34 11.61 5.34
N LEU A 131 -19.84 11.23 4.15
CA LEU A 131 -21.00 11.91 3.54
C LEU A 131 -22.29 11.81 4.36
N LYS A 132 -22.38 10.89 5.32
CA LYS A 132 -23.54 10.74 6.20
C LYS A 132 -23.46 11.62 7.45
N ASP A 133 -22.33 12.29 7.68
CA ASP A 133 -22.16 13.19 8.81
C ASP A 133 -22.95 14.49 8.59
N PRO A 134 -23.85 14.89 9.51
CA PRO A 134 -24.68 16.09 9.36
C PRO A 134 -23.89 17.41 9.32
N ASN A 135 -22.61 17.41 9.72
CA ASN A 135 -21.76 18.60 9.66
C ASN A 135 -21.09 18.78 8.28
N VAL A 136 -21.10 17.74 7.44
CA VAL A 136 -20.61 17.80 6.07
C VAL A 136 -21.69 18.43 5.19
N ASN A 137 -21.47 19.67 4.76
CA ASN A 137 -22.40 20.41 3.88
C ASN A 137 -21.99 20.36 2.40
N ASP A 138 -22.92 20.74 1.53
CA ASP A 138 -22.81 20.64 0.07
C ASP A 138 -21.53 21.26 -0.53
N ASN A 139 -20.99 22.33 0.07
CA ASN A 139 -19.76 22.95 -0.43
C ASN A 139 -18.54 22.01 -0.30
N PHE A 140 -18.44 21.28 0.81
CA PHE A 140 -17.37 20.32 1.03
C PHE A 140 -17.61 19.04 0.24
N ILE A 141 -18.87 18.62 0.09
CA ILE A 141 -19.26 17.48 -0.75
C ILE A 141 -18.83 17.73 -2.18
N ASN A 142 -19.30 18.80 -2.83
CA ASN A 142 -19.02 19.10 -4.23
C ASN A 142 -17.51 19.18 -4.52
N ARG A 143 -16.74 19.82 -3.63
CA ARG A 143 -15.28 19.94 -3.79
C ARG A 143 -14.58 18.58 -3.65
N SER A 144 -15.03 17.75 -2.71
CA SER A 144 -14.48 16.41 -2.51
C SER A 144 -14.86 15.45 -3.63
N GLU A 145 -16.05 15.62 -4.23
CA GLU A 145 -16.57 14.75 -5.28
C GLU A 145 -15.78 14.90 -6.59
N GLN A 146 -15.32 16.11 -6.93
CA GLN A 146 -14.42 16.29 -8.07
C GLN A 146 -13.14 15.45 -7.92
N LEU A 147 -12.51 15.48 -6.74
CA LEU A 147 -11.30 14.69 -6.47
C LEU A 147 -11.59 13.18 -6.50
N LYS A 148 -12.77 12.76 -6.01
CA LYS A 148 -13.23 11.37 -6.08
C LYS A 148 -13.36 10.90 -7.54
N LEU A 149 -14.02 11.69 -8.39
CA LEU A 149 -14.20 11.36 -9.81
C LEU A 149 -12.85 11.26 -10.54
N GLU A 150 -11.93 12.18 -10.27
CA GLU A 150 -10.57 12.13 -10.83
C GLU A 150 -9.79 10.89 -10.35
N ALA A 151 -9.96 10.51 -9.09
CA ALA A 151 -9.36 9.30 -8.52
C ALA A 151 -9.90 8.03 -9.20
N GLU A 152 -11.22 7.94 -9.41
CA GLU A 152 -11.87 6.82 -10.11
C GLU A 152 -11.40 6.70 -11.57
N GLN A 153 -11.28 7.81 -12.29
CA GLN A 153 -10.75 7.84 -13.65
C GLN A 153 -9.30 7.37 -13.71
N THR A 154 -8.47 7.82 -12.75
CA THR A 154 -7.06 7.44 -12.68
C THR A 154 -6.91 5.95 -12.34
N LEU A 155 -7.72 5.42 -11.42
CA LEU A 155 -7.73 3.99 -11.12
C LEU A 155 -8.19 3.16 -12.33
N LYS A 156 -9.14 3.65 -13.11
CA LYS A 156 -9.57 2.98 -14.34
C LYS A 156 -8.42 2.87 -15.33
N LEU A 157 -7.68 3.96 -15.56
CA LEU A 157 -6.49 3.95 -16.39
C LEU A 157 -5.45 2.94 -15.88
N ALA A 158 -5.20 2.93 -14.57
CA ALA A 158 -4.26 1.98 -13.99
C ALA A 158 -4.66 0.51 -14.23
N LYS A 159 -5.97 0.19 -14.15
CA LYS A 159 -6.49 -1.14 -14.47
C LYS A 159 -6.29 -1.50 -15.95
N GLU A 160 -6.50 -0.56 -16.85
CA GLU A 160 -6.24 -0.73 -18.28
C GLU A 160 -4.74 -1.00 -18.53
N MET A 161 -3.85 -0.29 -17.84
CA MET A 161 -2.40 -0.52 -17.92
C MET A 161 -2.00 -1.90 -17.36
N ARG A 162 -2.61 -2.37 -16.27
CA ARG A 162 -2.41 -3.76 -15.80
C ARG A 162 -2.82 -4.77 -16.87
N GLN A 163 -3.96 -4.56 -17.54
CA GLN A 163 -4.41 -5.42 -18.63
C GLN A 163 -3.45 -5.41 -19.82
N GLU A 164 -2.96 -4.23 -20.21
CA GLU A 164 -1.93 -4.09 -21.24
C GLU A 164 -0.65 -4.84 -20.85
N ALA A 165 -0.21 -4.72 -19.59
CA ALA A 165 0.96 -5.42 -19.10
C ALA A 165 0.83 -6.96 -19.22
N TYR A 166 -0.36 -7.51 -18.98
CA TYR A 166 -0.61 -8.95 -19.19
C TYR A 166 -0.57 -9.36 -20.66
N ALA A 167 -0.88 -8.45 -21.58
CA ALA A 167 -0.81 -8.69 -23.02
C ALA A 167 0.61 -8.54 -23.59
N MET A 168 1.57 -8.00 -22.82
CA MET A 168 2.93 -7.79 -23.30
C MET A 168 3.67 -9.12 -23.58
N PRO A 169 4.38 -9.22 -24.71
CA PRO A 169 5.05 -10.47 -25.11
C PRO A 169 6.36 -10.74 -24.35
N ASN A 170 6.89 -9.77 -23.62
CA ASN A 170 8.15 -9.90 -22.89
C ASN A 170 8.05 -9.30 -21.47
N ASN A 171 8.84 -9.87 -20.55
CA ASN A 171 8.80 -9.51 -19.13
C ASN A 171 9.26 -8.07 -18.86
N ALA A 172 10.26 -7.57 -19.57
CA ALA A 172 10.72 -6.19 -19.39
C ALA A 172 9.62 -5.17 -19.71
N GLY A 173 8.91 -5.36 -20.83
CA GLY A 173 7.76 -4.55 -21.21
C GLY A 173 6.60 -4.69 -20.23
N LYS A 174 6.26 -5.94 -19.85
CA LYS A 174 5.25 -6.21 -18.82
C LYS A 174 5.55 -5.48 -17.51
N LEU A 175 6.80 -5.57 -17.03
CA LEU A 175 7.24 -4.91 -15.81
C LEU A 175 7.13 -3.38 -15.92
N GLY A 176 7.60 -2.79 -17.02
CA GLY A 176 7.50 -1.34 -17.23
C GLY A 176 6.05 -0.86 -17.18
N THR A 177 5.14 -1.55 -17.88
CA THR A 177 3.71 -1.20 -17.85
C THR A 177 3.10 -1.41 -16.45
N MET A 178 3.51 -2.46 -15.73
CA MET A 178 3.08 -2.70 -14.34
C MET A 178 3.52 -1.60 -13.38
N GLN A 179 4.76 -1.13 -13.48
CA GLN A 179 5.28 -0.03 -12.64
C GLN A 179 4.53 1.28 -12.92
N ASN A 180 4.23 1.56 -14.19
CA ASN A 180 3.43 2.73 -14.54
C ASN A 180 1.99 2.60 -13.99
N ALA A 181 1.42 1.40 -13.98
CA ALA A 181 0.11 1.15 -13.37
C ALA A 181 0.13 1.39 -11.85
N GLU A 182 1.18 0.97 -11.15
CA GLU A 182 1.36 1.23 -9.72
C GLU A 182 1.44 2.71 -9.38
N GLU A 183 2.14 3.48 -10.21
CA GLU A 183 2.21 4.92 -10.03
C GLU A 183 0.81 5.55 -10.13
N MET A 184 0.03 5.15 -11.13
CA MET A 184 -1.34 5.62 -11.31
C MET A 184 -2.27 5.16 -10.18
N GLU A 185 -2.14 3.92 -9.69
CA GLU A 185 -2.84 3.44 -8.50
C GLU A 185 -2.52 4.33 -7.28
N GLY A 186 -1.24 4.68 -7.08
CA GLY A 186 -0.80 5.56 -6.00
C GLY A 186 -1.38 6.99 -6.13
N ILE A 187 -1.41 7.55 -7.34
CA ILE A 187 -2.03 8.85 -7.61
C ILE A 187 -3.53 8.80 -7.31
N ALA A 188 -4.23 7.75 -7.73
CA ALA A 188 -5.65 7.57 -7.47
C ALA A 188 -5.95 7.53 -5.96
N ILE A 189 -5.20 6.73 -5.19
CA ILE A 189 -5.32 6.67 -3.73
C ILE A 189 -5.06 8.04 -3.10
N SER A 190 -4.02 8.75 -3.55
CA SER A 190 -3.67 10.07 -3.02
C SER A 190 -4.80 11.08 -3.19
N LYS A 191 -5.40 11.15 -4.39
CA LYS A 191 -6.54 12.03 -4.68
C LYS A 191 -7.76 11.69 -3.81
N GLN A 192 -8.03 10.40 -3.63
CA GLN A 192 -9.16 9.97 -2.80
C GLN A 192 -8.92 10.24 -1.31
N LYS A 193 -7.68 10.12 -0.83
CA LYS A 193 -7.27 10.57 0.52
C LYS A 193 -7.44 12.08 0.67
N GLU A 194 -7.13 12.88 -0.36
CA GLU A 194 -7.37 14.32 -0.34
C GLU A 194 -8.86 14.66 -0.26
N ALA A 195 -9.71 13.96 -1.01
CA ALA A 195 -11.16 14.09 -0.94
C ALA A 195 -11.67 13.85 0.50
N ILE A 196 -11.19 12.79 1.15
CA ILE A 196 -11.49 12.50 2.57
C ILE A 196 -10.98 13.59 3.50
N ASN A 197 -9.78 14.12 3.27
CA ASN A 197 -9.22 15.19 4.09
C ASN A 197 -10.06 16.47 4.03
N ILE A 198 -10.72 16.75 2.91
CA ILE A 198 -11.67 17.86 2.80
C ILE A 198 -12.88 17.62 3.71
N LEU A 199 -13.45 16.41 3.70
CA LEU A 199 -14.60 16.05 4.53
C LEU A 199 -14.26 15.96 6.02
N ASN A 200 -13.09 15.40 6.36
CA ASN A 200 -12.58 15.28 7.74
C ASN A 200 -12.43 16.63 8.46
N LYS A 201 -12.23 17.74 7.72
CA LYS A 201 -12.10 19.08 8.31
C LYS A 201 -13.39 19.57 8.98
N VAL A 202 -14.53 19.04 8.56
CA VAL A 202 -15.85 19.48 9.01
C VAL A 202 -16.67 18.35 9.65
N SER A 203 -16.27 17.10 9.44
CA SER A 203 -16.87 15.92 10.06
C SER A 203 -16.67 15.89 11.58
N SER A 204 -17.66 15.35 12.30
CA SER A 204 -17.56 15.06 13.74
C SER A 204 -16.71 13.82 14.05
N VAL A 205 -16.46 12.99 13.03
CA VAL A 205 -15.61 11.80 13.09
C VAL A 205 -14.42 11.98 12.16
N THR A 206 -13.21 11.85 12.68
CA THR A 206 -11.98 11.92 11.88
C THR A 206 -11.46 10.52 11.59
N PHE A 207 -11.36 10.17 10.31
CA PHE A 207 -10.68 8.93 9.90
C PHE A 207 -9.24 9.24 9.49
N ALA A 208 -8.27 8.61 10.16
CA ALA A 208 -6.86 8.69 9.80
C ALA A 208 -6.48 7.49 8.93
N ILE A 209 -6.29 7.72 7.64
CA ILE A 209 -5.83 6.70 6.69
C ILE A 209 -4.32 6.83 6.55
N LYS A 210 -3.58 5.99 7.27
CA LYS A 210 -2.11 5.92 7.16
C LYS A 210 -1.66 5.47 5.78
#